data_AF-A0A352WUH5-F1
#
_entry.id   AF-A0A352WUH5-F1
#
_cell.length_a   1.000
_cell.length_b   1.000
_cell.length_c   1.000
_cell.angle_alpha   90.00
_cell.angle_beta   90.00
_cell.angle_gamma   90.00
#
_symmetry.space_group_name_H-M   'P 1'
#
loop_
_entity.id
_entity.type
_entity.pdbx_description
1 polymer ?
#
loop_
_entity_poly.entity_id
_entity_poly.type
_entity_poly.pdbx_seq_one_letter_code
_entity_poly.pdbx_strand_id
1 'polypeptide(L)'
;MQMKKHRILACLLAVCMVFGLLVSSSALSVFAADEKEAEEDEVKTIQYTVQKFNTAEEKLATMTLFYEKENYQLYADHVSGEVAMKDKATGNVLFTNPYDMAFSTATASQKEELLSQLRVSYTKITTAEQVTMNSYASAALLGQISVKAIRGGIRVEYTIGQTAKRKILPRWIEASRFEELILSKFEDGSGDRMKKNAKSKIEHFYSKCSYKTATSAVEWAG
;
A
#
# COMPACT_ATOMS: atom_id res chain seq x y z
N MET A 1 -2.43 50.64 -45.04
CA MET A 1 -1.80 50.15 -43.78
C MET A 1 -2.19 48.69 -43.47
N GLN A 2 -2.10 47.77 -44.44
CA GLN A 2 -2.44 46.33 -44.25
C GLN A 2 -1.29 45.40 -44.65
N MET A 3 -0.48 45.77 -45.65
CA MET A 3 0.70 45.01 -46.12
C MET A 3 1.79 44.79 -45.04
N LYS A 4 1.92 45.66 -44.04
CA LYS A 4 2.91 45.51 -42.95
C LYS A 4 2.49 44.45 -41.92
N LYS A 5 1.18 44.28 -41.69
CA LYS A 5 0.64 43.32 -40.69
C LYS A 5 0.79 41.87 -41.18
N HIS A 6 0.55 41.61 -42.47
CA HIS A 6 0.75 40.29 -43.06
C HIS A 6 2.23 39.87 -43.10
N ARG A 7 3.15 40.82 -43.28
CA ARG A 7 4.60 40.55 -43.25
C ARG A 7 5.09 40.21 -41.85
N ILE A 8 4.55 40.87 -40.81
CA ILE A 8 4.86 40.56 -39.41
C ILE A 8 4.28 39.21 -39.01
N LEU A 9 3.06 38.89 -39.44
CA LEU A 9 2.42 37.59 -39.17
C LEU A 9 3.15 36.44 -39.88
N ALA A 10 3.62 36.64 -41.11
CA ALA A 10 4.42 35.66 -41.84
C ALA A 10 5.79 35.43 -41.18
N CYS A 11 6.45 36.49 -40.69
CA CYS A 11 7.69 36.34 -39.93
C CYS A 11 7.50 35.59 -38.60
N LEU A 12 6.38 35.82 -37.91
CA LEU A 12 6.08 35.13 -36.64
C LEU A 12 5.79 33.63 -36.86
N LEU A 13 5.06 33.29 -37.93
CA LEU A 13 4.79 31.90 -38.32
C LEU A 13 6.08 31.17 -38.75
N ALA A 14 6.97 31.85 -39.48
CA ALA A 14 8.28 31.29 -39.87
C ALA A 14 9.18 31.03 -38.64
N VAL A 15 9.19 31.92 -37.65
CA VAL A 15 9.95 31.72 -36.40
C VAL A 15 9.40 30.55 -35.58
N CYS A 16 8.08 30.37 -35.52
CA CYS A 16 7.46 29.21 -34.87
C CYS A 16 7.81 27.88 -35.55
N MET A 17 7.90 27.85 -36.90
CA MET A 17 8.30 26.62 -37.61
C MET A 17 9.79 26.30 -37.44
N VAL A 18 10.66 27.31 -37.35
CA VAL A 18 12.10 27.11 -37.10
C VAL A 18 12.36 26.67 -35.66
N PHE A 19 11.60 27.17 -34.68
CA PHE A 19 11.63 26.64 -33.30
C PHE A 19 11.08 25.21 -33.20
N GLY A 20 10.09 24.84 -34.02
CA GLY A 20 9.56 23.47 -34.09
C GLY A 20 10.56 22.45 -34.63
N LEU A 21 11.48 22.86 -35.52
CA LEU A 21 12.49 21.97 -36.11
C LEU A 21 13.76 21.81 -35.25
N LEU A 22 14.05 22.77 -34.36
CA LEU A 22 15.21 22.71 -33.46
C LEU A 22 15.00 21.83 -32.23
N VAL A 23 13.76 21.47 -31.90
CA VAL A 23 13.44 20.54 -30.79
C VAL A 23 13.63 19.07 -31.20
N SER A 24 13.73 18.77 -32.50
CA SER A 24 13.83 17.40 -33.03
C SER A 24 15.26 16.85 -33.16
N SER A 25 16.28 17.45 -32.53
CA SER A 25 17.67 16.96 -32.61
C SER A 25 18.37 16.75 -31.25
N SER A 26 17.62 16.65 -30.16
CA SER A 26 18.10 15.97 -28.95
C SER A 26 17.29 14.69 -28.78
N ALA A 27 17.98 13.56 -28.75
CA ALA A 27 17.42 12.22 -28.57
C ALA A 27 16.39 12.19 -27.43
N LEU A 28 15.11 12.17 -27.78
CA LEU A 28 14.02 11.85 -26.88
C LEU A 28 13.49 10.50 -27.35
N SER A 29 13.83 9.46 -26.60
CA SER A 29 13.11 8.19 -26.64
C SER A 29 11.63 8.46 -26.37
N VAL A 30 10.80 8.14 -27.35
CA VAL A 30 9.35 8.04 -27.17
C VAL A 30 9.09 6.89 -26.21
N PHE A 31 8.98 7.21 -24.92
CA PHE A 31 8.35 6.33 -23.95
C PHE A 31 6.85 6.61 -23.99
N ALA A 32 6.09 5.56 -24.25
CA ALA A 32 4.65 5.53 -24.13
C ALA A 32 4.23 6.01 -22.74
N ALA A 33 3.04 6.62 -22.68
CA ALA A 33 2.37 7.13 -21.49
C ALA A 33 2.72 6.32 -20.22
N ASP A 34 3.57 6.95 -19.41
CA ASP A 34 3.88 6.52 -18.05
C ASP A 34 2.61 6.78 -17.24
N GLU A 35 1.85 5.72 -16.97
CA GLU A 35 1.03 5.67 -15.76
C GLU A 35 1.97 6.09 -14.64
N LYS A 36 1.65 7.17 -13.92
CA LYS A 36 2.39 7.52 -12.72
C LYS A 36 2.43 6.27 -11.85
N GLU A 37 3.58 5.60 -11.84
CA GLU A 37 3.96 4.72 -10.76
C GLU A 37 3.84 5.61 -9.52
N ALA A 38 2.78 5.34 -8.75
CA ALA A 38 2.69 5.87 -7.42
C ALA A 38 3.99 5.43 -6.76
N GLU A 39 4.82 6.40 -6.41
CA GLU A 39 5.91 6.18 -5.47
C GLU A 39 5.29 5.36 -4.34
N GLU A 40 5.73 4.10 -4.18
CA GLU A 40 5.46 3.34 -2.98
C GLU A 40 6.19 4.09 -1.87
N ASP A 41 5.55 5.15 -1.37
CA ASP A 41 5.89 5.76 -0.10
C ASP A 41 6.04 4.59 0.84
N GLU A 42 7.26 4.38 1.35
CA GLU A 42 7.49 3.49 2.47
C GLU A 42 6.55 3.96 3.59
N VAL A 43 5.37 3.35 3.66
CA VAL A 43 4.44 3.55 4.76
C VAL A 43 5.23 3.09 5.97
N LYS A 44 5.78 4.05 6.72
CA LYS A 44 6.39 3.80 8.02
C LYS A 44 5.32 3.09 8.82
N THR A 45 5.42 1.76 8.90
CA THR A 45 4.44 0.94 9.62
C THR A 45 4.62 1.25 11.10
N ILE A 46 3.90 2.26 11.57
CA ILE A 46 3.89 2.60 12.99
C ILE A 46 3.26 1.40 13.71
N GLN A 47 4.05 0.76 14.57
CA GLN A 47 3.51 -0.23 15.49
C GLN A 47 2.97 0.47 16.73
N TYR A 48 1.67 0.78 16.70
CA TYR A 48 0.94 1.47 17.77
C TYR A 48 0.97 0.78 19.13
N THR A 49 1.33 -0.51 19.16
CA THR A 49 1.50 -1.28 20.39
C THR A 49 2.84 -1.00 21.09
N VAL A 50 3.84 -0.52 20.35
CA VAL A 50 5.23 -0.34 20.82
C VAL A 50 5.62 1.13 20.90
N GLN A 51 5.22 1.94 19.92
CA GLN A 51 5.57 3.36 19.89
C GLN A 51 4.84 4.10 21.02
N LYS A 52 5.63 4.79 21.85
CA LYS A 52 5.13 5.62 22.95
C LYS A 52 4.87 7.03 22.45
N PHE A 53 3.67 7.52 22.73
CA PHE A 53 3.29 8.92 22.56
C PHE A 53 3.01 9.49 23.94
N ASN A 54 3.78 10.49 24.37
CA ASN A 54 3.63 11.07 25.71
C ASN A 54 2.47 12.06 25.75
N THR A 55 2.18 12.70 24.60
CA THR A 55 1.11 13.68 24.48
C THR A 55 0.19 13.38 23.31
N ALA A 56 -1.03 13.90 23.40
CA ALA A 56 -2.02 13.85 22.32
C ALA A 56 -1.48 14.52 21.04
N GLU A 57 -0.75 15.62 21.17
CA GLU A 57 -0.23 16.39 20.04
C GLU A 57 0.86 15.63 19.28
N GLU A 58 1.72 14.89 19.99
CA GLU A 58 2.73 14.03 19.36
C GLU A 58 2.08 12.95 18.49
N LYS A 59 1.00 12.34 18.98
CA LYS A 59 0.23 11.36 18.20
C LYS A 59 -0.49 12.05 17.04
N LEU A 60 -1.11 13.20 17.25
CA LEU A 60 -1.82 13.92 16.19
C LEU A 60 -0.88 14.32 15.04
N ALA A 61 0.37 14.65 15.35
CA ALA A 61 1.39 15.00 14.35
C ALA A 61 1.75 13.84 13.40
N THR A 62 1.44 12.59 13.75
CA THR A 62 1.62 11.44 12.84
C THR A 62 0.44 11.23 11.90
N MET A 63 -0.69 11.90 12.15
CA MET A 63 -1.93 11.77 11.37
C MET A 63 -2.01 12.82 10.26
N THR A 64 -2.80 12.52 9.23
CA THR A 64 -3.01 13.45 8.10
C THR A 64 -4.28 14.26 8.31
N LEU A 65 -4.23 15.58 8.07
CA LEU A 65 -5.41 16.45 8.09
C LEU A 65 -6.25 16.23 6.82
N PHE A 66 -7.53 15.91 6.97
CA PHE A 66 -8.44 15.68 5.84
C PHE A 66 -9.48 16.77 5.66
N TYR A 67 -9.94 17.35 6.75
CA TYR A 67 -11.03 18.31 6.71
C TYR A 67 -10.88 19.33 7.82
N GLU A 68 -11.14 20.59 7.51
CA GLU A 68 -11.16 21.67 8.46
C GLU A 68 -12.40 22.52 8.23
N LYS A 69 -13.12 22.84 9.31
CA LYS A 69 -14.25 23.76 9.27
C LYS A 69 -14.33 24.52 10.58
N GLU A 70 -14.38 25.85 10.48
CA GLU A 70 -14.50 26.76 11.62
C GLU A 70 -13.43 26.49 12.70
N ASN A 71 -13.86 25.95 13.84
CA ASN A 71 -13.02 25.64 14.98
C ASN A 71 -12.60 24.16 15.07
N TYR A 72 -12.94 23.33 14.09
CA TYR A 72 -12.64 21.89 14.13
C TYR A 72 -11.77 21.44 12.96
N GLN A 73 -10.82 20.56 13.27
CA GLN A 73 -9.98 19.86 12.32
C GLN A 73 -10.15 18.36 12.50
N LEU A 74 -10.34 17.63 11.39
CA LEU A 74 -10.42 16.18 11.35
C LEU A 74 -9.17 15.60 10.71
N TYR A 75 -8.52 14.73 11.46
CA TYR A 75 -7.34 13.99 11.08
C TYR A 75 -7.68 12.51 10.96
N ALA A 76 -6.99 11.80 10.07
CA ALA A 76 -7.07 10.34 10.02
C ALA A 76 -5.70 9.72 9.79
N ASP A 77 -5.54 8.53 10.34
CA ASP A 77 -4.36 7.70 10.15
C ASP A 77 -4.60 6.65 9.06
N HIS A 78 -3.72 6.60 8.06
CA HIS A 78 -3.81 5.66 6.95
C HIS A 78 -3.51 4.21 7.38
N VAL A 79 -2.75 4.03 8.47
CA VAL A 79 -2.29 2.69 8.89
C VAL A 79 -3.35 1.99 9.74
N SER A 80 -3.86 2.65 10.78
CA SER A 80 -4.83 2.07 11.71
C SER A 80 -6.29 2.37 11.38
N GLY A 81 -6.56 3.37 10.52
CA GLY A 81 -7.90 3.89 10.25
C GLY A 81 -8.48 4.74 11.39
N GLU A 82 -7.68 5.04 12.42
CA GLU A 82 -8.05 5.94 13.51
C GLU A 82 -8.38 7.34 13.00
N VAL A 83 -9.39 7.97 13.61
CA VAL A 83 -9.79 9.35 13.33
C VAL A 83 -9.59 10.18 14.59
N ALA A 84 -9.10 11.40 14.43
CA ALA A 84 -8.95 12.35 15.51
C ALA A 84 -9.61 13.68 15.16
N MET A 85 -10.22 14.31 16.15
CA MET A 85 -10.80 15.64 16.04
C MET A 85 -10.04 16.59 16.96
N LYS A 86 -9.54 17.69 16.40
CA LYS A 86 -8.93 18.78 17.17
C LYS A 86 -9.85 19.98 17.21
N ASP A 87 -10.12 20.47 18.40
CA ASP A 87 -10.73 21.79 18.62
C ASP A 87 -9.63 22.86 18.61
N LYS A 88 -9.73 23.81 17.69
CA LYS A 88 -8.79 24.92 17.53
C LYS A 88 -8.93 25.98 18.62
N ALA A 89 -10.10 26.10 19.25
CA ALA A 89 -10.34 27.08 20.31
C ALA A 89 -9.71 26.65 21.64
N THR A 90 -9.86 25.37 21.99
CA THR A 90 -9.34 24.82 23.26
C THR A 90 -8.00 24.11 23.12
N GLY A 91 -7.62 23.70 21.91
CA GLY A 91 -6.44 22.88 21.63
C GLY A 91 -6.65 21.39 21.91
N ASN A 92 -7.80 21.00 22.48
CA ASN A 92 -8.10 19.63 22.86
C ASN A 92 -8.22 18.72 21.64
N VAL A 93 -7.72 17.49 21.78
CA VAL A 93 -7.76 16.46 20.75
C VAL A 93 -8.54 15.25 21.27
N LEU A 94 -9.54 14.82 20.51
CA LEU A 94 -10.32 13.63 20.76
C LEU A 94 -9.95 12.56 19.73
N PHE A 95 -9.52 11.40 20.21
CA PHE A 95 -9.17 10.26 19.37
C PHE A 95 -10.25 9.19 19.44
N THR A 96 -10.45 8.46 18.34
CA THR A 96 -11.31 7.27 18.34
C THR A 96 -10.63 6.04 18.95
N ASN A 97 -9.31 6.06 19.09
CA ASN A 97 -8.52 5.03 19.79
C ASN A 97 -7.67 5.67 20.90
N PRO A 98 -7.17 4.89 21.88
CA PRO A 98 -6.25 5.41 22.88
C PRO A 98 -4.87 5.68 22.27
N TYR A 99 -4.36 6.91 22.40
CA TYR A 99 -3.05 7.28 21.88
C TYR A 99 -1.88 6.70 22.70
N ASP A 100 -2.13 6.34 23.95
CA ASP A 100 -1.15 5.92 24.96
C ASP A 100 -1.08 4.39 25.14
N MET A 101 -1.50 3.62 24.14
CA MET A 101 -1.58 2.15 24.18
C MET A 101 -0.27 1.44 24.57
N ALA A 102 0.88 2.05 24.27
CA ALA A 102 2.19 1.52 24.62
C ALA A 102 2.47 1.52 26.14
N PHE A 103 1.76 2.33 26.93
CA PHE A 103 1.86 2.35 28.39
C PHE A 103 0.92 1.36 29.07
N SER A 104 -0.07 0.81 28.34
CA SER A 104 -1.03 -0.14 28.87
C SER A 104 -0.39 -1.47 29.25
N THR A 105 -0.84 -2.04 30.38
CA THR A 105 -0.49 -3.40 30.85
C THR A 105 -1.39 -4.49 30.27
N ALA A 106 -2.32 -4.13 29.39
CA ALA A 106 -3.23 -5.06 28.74
C ALA A 106 -2.48 -6.12 27.91
N THR A 107 -3.07 -7.30 27.78
CA THR A 107 -2.54 -8.36 26.90
C THR A 107 -2.55 -7.93 25.44
N ALA A 108 -1.73 -8.57 24.59
CA ALA A 108 -1.64 -8.22 23.16
C ALA A 108 -3.03 -8.22 22.47
N SER A 109 -3.84 -9.25 22.72
CA SER A 109 -5.21 -9.35 22.19
C SER A 109 -6.11 -8.19 22.62
N GLN A 110 -6.05 -7.80 23.90
CA GLN A 110 -6.79 -6.65 24.41
C GLN A 110 -6.32 -5.33 23.80
N LYS A 111 -5.01 -5.18 23.54
CA LYS A 111 -4.48 -3.98 22.87
C LYS A 111 -4.98 -3.89 21.43
N GLU A 112 -4.98 -4.99 20.69
CA GLU A 112 -5.55 -5.05 19.34
C GLU A 112 -7.04 -4.69 19.34
N GLU A 113 -7.77 -5.14 20.36
CA GLU A 113 -9.18 -4.84 20.55
C GLU A 113 -9.42 -3.35 20.82
N LEU A 114 -8.61 -2.72 21.67
CA LEU A 114 -8.71 -1.29 21.99
C LEU A 114 -8.24 -0.38 20.83
N LEU A 115 -7.38 -0.88 19.96
CA LEU A 115 -6.96 -0.18 18.74
C LEU A 115 -7.94 -0.40 17.57
N SER A 116 -9.00 -1.21 17.77
CA SER A 116 -9.98 -1.51 16.74
C SER A 116 -11.19 -0.58 16.83
N GLN A 117 -11.56 0.00 15.69
CA GLN A 117 -12.81 0.77 15.52
C GLN A 117 -14.04 -0.14 15.43
N LEU A 118 -13.87 -1.33 14.86
CA LEU A 118 -14.96 -2.26 14.58
C LEU A 118 -14.62 -3.66 15.09
N ARG A 119 -15.63 -4.35 15.62
CA ARG A 119 -15.59 -5.78 15.95
C ARG A 119 -16.78 -6.48 15.32
N VAL A 120 -16.50 -7.55 14.60
CA VAL A 120 -17.50 -8.39 13.95
C VAL A 120 -17.43 -9.78 14.55
N SER A 121 -18.54 -10.27 15.09
CA SER A 121 -18.66 -11.64 15.59
C SER A 121 -19.71 -12.38 14.77
N TYR A 122 -19.38 -13.58 14.30
CA TYR A 122 -20.28 -14.42 13.52
C TYR A 122 -20.10 -15.89 13.90
N THR A 123 -21.11 -16.71 13.65
CA THR A 123 -21.06 -18.15 13.89
C THR A 123 -20.90 -18.88 12.56
N LYS A 124 -19.87 -19.73 12.45
CA LYS A 124 -19.70 -20.60 11.29
C LYS A 124 -20.74 -21.72 11.33
N ILE A 125 -21.64 -21.76 10.35
CA ILE A 125 -22.69 -22.79 10.27
C ILE A 125 -22.08 -24.21 10.19
N THR A 126 -20.92 -24.36 9.53
CA THR A 126 -20.26 -25.66 9.33
C THR A 126 -19.68 -26.27 10.60
N THR A 127 -19.26 -25.44 11.54
CA THR A 127 -18.48 -25.87 12.72
C THR A 127 -19.16 -25.49 14.04
N ALA A 128 -20.27 -24.75 13.97
CA ALA A 128 -20.95 -24.11 15.11
C ALA A 128 -20.03 -23.25 16.00
N GLU A 129 -18.87 -22.84 15.46
CA GLU A 129 -17.86 -22.05 16.15
C GLU A 129 -18.18 -20.56 16.03
N GLN A 130 -18.12 -19.83 17.15
CA GLN A 130 -18.18 -18.38 17.16
C GLN A 130 -16.80 -17.80 16.85
N VAL A 131 -16.72 -17.00 15.80
CA VAL A 131 -15.49 -16.32 15.37
C VAL A 131 -15.68 -14.83 15.53
N THR A 132 -14.67 -14.18 16.12
CA THR A 132 -14.62 -12.74 16.30
C THR A 132 -13.43 -12.19 15.54
N MET A 133 -13.68 -11.15 14.75
CA MET A 133 -12.68 -10.41 13.98
C MET A 133 -12.72 -8.94 14.41
N ASN A 134 -11.54 -8.34 14.59
CA ASN A 134 -11.39 -6.93 14.92
C ASN A 134 -10.71 -6.18 13.76
N SER A 135 -10.96 -4.89 13.61
CA SER A 135 -10.44 -4.11 12.49
C SER A 135 -8.92 -3.95 12.53
N TYR A 136 -8.31 -3.92 13.70
CA TYR A 136 -6.86 -3.75 13.82
C TYR A 136 -6.10 -4.99 13.28
N ALA A 137 -6.41 -6.18 13.80
CA ALA A 137 -5.74 -7.41 13.36
C ALA A 137 -6.14 -7.83 11.94
N SER A 138 -7.41 -7.59 11.56
CA SER A 138 -7.93 -8.04 10.27
C SER A 138 -7.71 -7.06 9.12
N ALA A 139 -7.52 -5.77 9.40
CA ALA A 139 -7.33 -4.76 8.35
C ALA A 139 -6.01 -3.99 8.52
N ALA A 140 -5.75 -3.38 9.68
CA ALA A 140 -4.57 -2.53 9.89
C ALA A 140 -3.25 -3.30 9.74
N LEU A 141 -3.11 -4.44 10.44
CA LEU A 141 -1.90 -5.28 10.35
C LEU A 141 -1.67 -5.86 8.94
N LEU A 142 -2.74 -6.00 8.15
CA LEU A 142 -2.66 -6.53 6.79
C LEU A 142 -2.55 -5.44 5.72
N GLY A 143 -2.55 -4.15 6.11
CA GLY A 143 -2.52 -3.02 5.19
C GLY A 143 -3.75 -2.95 4.28
N GLN A 144 -4.93 -3.29 4.80
CA GLN A 144 -6.20 -3.34 4.03
C GLN A 144 -7.20 -2.26 4.47
N ILE A 145 -6.67 -1.09 4.81
CA ILE A 145 -7.45 0.11 5.16
C ILE A 145 -7.25 1.15 4.06
N SER A 146 -8.34 1.78 3.62
CA SER A 146 -8.29 2.93 2.72
C SER A 146 -8.96 4.12 3.38
N VAL A 147 -8.23 5.23 3.47
CA VAL A 147 -8.76 6.50 3.96
C VAL A 147 -8.88 7.47 2.79
N LYS A 148 -10.06 8.06 2.60
CA LYS A 148 -10.36 8.99 1.50
C LYS A 148 -11.03 10.25 2.03
N ALA A 149 -10.66 11.39 1.48
CA ALA A 149 -11.39 12.64 1.68
C ALA A 149 -12.74 12.56 0.95
N ILE A 150 -13.81 13.04 1.60
CA ILE A 150 -15.13 13.23 0.98
C ILE A 150 -15.62 14.65 1.22
N ARG A 151 -16.63 15.09 0.48
CA ARG A 151 -17.23 16.41 0.69
C ARG A 151 -17.78 16.50 2.12
N GLY A 152 -17.13 17.31 2.95
CA GLY A 152 -17.53 17.56 4.33
C GLY A 152 -17.01 16.56 5.36
N GLY A 153 -16.04 15.69 5.02
CA GLY A 153 -15.50 14.75 6.01
C GLY A 153 -14.54 13.70 5.48
N ILE A 154 -14.42 12.60 6.22
CA ILE A 154 -13.50 11.49 5.97
C ILE A 154 -14.31 10.22 5.74
N ARG A 155 -13.90 9.41 4.75
CA ARG A 155 -14.36 8.04 4.59
C ARG A 155 -13.21 7.08 4.90
N VAL A 156 -13.45 6.17 5.85
CA VAL A 156 -12.53 5.07 6.16
C VAL A 156 -13.16 3.76 5.74
N GLU A 157 -12.52 3.04 4.83
CA GLU A 157 -12.95 1.74 4.32
C GLU A 157 -12.05 0.65 4.93
N TYR A 158 -12.67 -0.30 5.62
CA TYR A 158 -12.00 -1.44 6.25
C TYR A 158 -12.32 -2.73 5.50
N THR A 159 -11.30 -3.43 5.02
CA THR A 159 -11.49 -4.80 4.52
C THR A 159 -11.24 -5.78 5.66
N ILE A 160 -12.30 -6.46 6.11
CA ILE A 160 -12.21 -7.40 7.23
C ILE A 160 -11.98 -8.81 6.72
N GLY A 161 -10.92 -9.45 7.23
CA GLY A 161 -10.53 -10.81 6.90
C GLY A 161 -9.27 -10.84 6.04
N GLN A 162 -8.98 -11.99 5.43
CA GLN A 162 -7.85 -12.10 4.52
C GLN A 162 -8.31 -11.92 3.09
N THR A 163 -7.99 -10.77 2.50
CA THR A 163 -8.00 -10.65 1.04
C THR A 163 -6.96 -11.62 0.49
N ALA A 164 -7.39 -12.71 -0.14
CA ALA A 164 -6.49 -13.69 -0.72
C ALA A 164 -5.67 -13.02 -1.85
N LYS A 165 -4.47 -12.53 -1.52
CA LYS A 165 -3.50 -12.06 -2.50
C LYS A 165 -2.98 -13.28 -3.25
N ARG A 166 -3.66 -13.66 -4.33
CA ARG A 166 -3.18 -14.68 -5.26
C ARG A 166 -1.96 -14.10 -5.98
N LYS A 167 -0.76 -14.43 -5.51
CA LYS A 167 0.47 -14.14 -6.23
C LYS A 167 0.53 -15.07 -7.44
N ILE A 168 0.47 -14.51 -8.64
CA ILE A 168 0.66 -15.27 -9.87
C ILE A 168 2.17 -15.49 -10.01
N LEU A 169 2.61 -16.73 -9.84
CA LEU A 169 3.98 -17.12 -10.17
C LEU A 169 4.03 -17.52 -11.65
N PRO A 170 5.09 -17.16 -12.37
CA PRO A 170 5.26 -17.64 -13.73
C PRO A 170 5.36 -19.16 -13.72
N ARG A 171 4.69 -19.82 -14.68
CA ARG A 171 4.74 -21.30 -14.82
C ARG A 171 6.16 -21.80 -15.11
N TRP A 172 6.98 -20.96 -15.72
CA TRP A 172 8.36 -21.25 -16.09
C TRP A 172 9.25 -20.08 -15.69
N ILE A 173 10.43 -20.38 -15.16
CA ILE A 173 11.45 -19.40 -14.79
C ILE A 173 12.82 -19.98 -15.15
N GLU A 174 13.74 -19.12 -15.57
CA GLU A 174 15.12 -19.53 -15.81
C GLU A 174 15.75 -20.06 -14.52
N ALA A 175 16.54 -21.14 -14.62
CA ALA A 175 17.14 -21.79 -13.47
C ALA A 175 18.01 -20.83 -12.64
N SER A 176 18.85 -20.03 -13.31
CA SER A 176 19.70 -19.01 -12.68
C SER A 176 18.87 -18.00 -11.86
N ARG A 177 17.80 -17.47 -12.46
CA ARG A 177 16.91 -16.48 -11.85
C ARG A 177 16.08 -17.06 -10.70
N PHE A 178 15.73 -18.33 -10.77
CA PHE A 178 15.09 -19.06 -9.67
C PHE A 178 16.04 -19.25 -8.48
N GLU A 179 17.27 -19.67 -8.76
CA GLU A 179 18.32 -19.85 -7.75
C GLU A 179 18.61 -18.51 -7.05
N GLU A 180 18.75 -17.42 -7.81
CA GLU A 180 19.04 -16.09 -7.28
C GLU A 180 17.86 -15.45 -6.54
N LEU A 181 16.65 -15.43 -7.11
CA LEU A 181 15.54 -14.65 -6.54
C LEU A 181 14.73 -15.42 -5.51
N ILE A 182 14.71 -16.76 -5.58
CA ILE A 182 13.88 -17.61 -4.72
C ILE A 182 14.74 -18.42 -3.76
N LEU A 183 15.66 -19.26 -4.25
CA LEU A 183 16.42 -20.17 -3.38
C LEU A 183 17.35 -19.43 -2.41
N SER A 184 18.05 -18.38 -2.87
CA SER A 184 18.95 -17.59 -2.03
C SER A 184 18.29 -17.05 -0.75
N LYS A 185 17.00 -16.70 -0.81
CA LYS A 185 16.23 -16.16 0.33
C LYS A 185 16.00 -17.19 1.45
N PHE A 186 16.21 -18.48 1.16
CA PHE A 186 16.07 -19.58 2.12
C PHE A 186 17.42 -20.06 2.69
N GLU A 187 18.55 -19.65 2.13
CA GLU A 187 19.88 -20.16 2.54
C GLU A 187 20.41 -19.52 3.83
N ASP A 188 20.06 -18.26 4.10
CA ASP A 188 20.52 -17.52 5.28
C ASP A 188 19.78 -17.87 6.59
N GLY A 189 18.85 -18.83 6.55
CA GLY A 189 17.94 -19.15 7.65
C GLY A 189 18.25 -20.47 8.38
N SER A 190 19.51 -20.71 8.77
CA SER A 190 19.95 -22.00 9.35
C SER A 190 19.19 -22.43 10.64
N GLY A 191 18.51 -21.51 11.32
CA GLY A 191 17.70 -21.78 12.53
C GLY A 191 16.18 -21.86 12.34
N ASP A 192 15.63 -21.44 11.20
CA ASP A 192 14.18 -21.32 11.03
C ASP A 192 13.58 -22.58 10.40
N ARG A 193 12.92 -23.41 11.21
CA ARG A 193 12.27 -24.68 10.78
C ARG A 193 11.30 -24.46 9.63
N MET A 194 10.67 -23.29 9.55
CA MET A 194 9.71 -22.97 8.49
C MET A 194 10.40 -22.83 7.13
N LYS A 195 11.57 -22.20 7.08
CA LYS A 195 12.37 -22.04 5.85
C LYS A 195 12.89 -23.37 5.32
N LYS A 196 13.30 -24.30 6.19
CA LYS A 196 13.75 -25.65 5.81
C LYS A 196 12.62 -26.47 5.18
N ASN A 197 11.43 -26.44 5.78
CA ASN A 197 10.25 -27.12 5.23
C ASN A 197 9.80 -26.52 3.89
N ALA A 198 9.92 -25.20 3.73
CA ALA A 198 9.64 -24.54 2.45
C ALA A 198 10.64 -24.93 1.36
N LYS A 199 11.95 -24.92 1.65
CA LYS A 199 13.01 -25.35 0.71
C LYS A 199 12.80 -26.79 0.24
N SER A 200 12.54 -27.71 1.16
CA SER A 200 12.28 -29.11 0.83
C SER A 200 11.05 -29.31 -0.07
N LYS A 201 9.95 -28.58 0.19
CA LYS A 201 8.79 -28.61 -0.70
C LYS A 201 9.13 -28.07 -2.08
N ILE A 202 9.82 -26.94 -2.15
CA ILE A 202 10.23 -26.33 -3.40
C ILE A 202 11.06 -27.33 -4.22
N GLU A 203 12.10 -27.93 -3.64
CA GLU A 203 12.94 -28.97 -4.25
C GLU A 203 12.14 -30.19 -4.75
N HIS A 204 11.04 -30.54 -4.09
CA HIS A 204 10.18 -31.64 -4.50
C HIS A 204 9.23 -31.29 -5.65
N PHE A 205 8.80 -30.03 -5.75
CA PHE A 205 7.74 -29.61 -6.68
C PHE A 205 8.27 -28.95 -7.96
N TYR A 206 9.50 -28.44 -8.00
CA TYR A 206 10.08 -27.97 -9.25
C TYR A 206 10.80 -29.11 -9.99
N SER A 207 10.72 -29.09 -11.32
CA SER A 207 11.50 -29.97 -12.19
C SER A 207 12.32 -29.12 -13.14
N LYS A 208 13.59 -29.50 -13.35
CA LYS A 208 14.43 -28.88 -14.37
C LYS A 208 13.99 -29.40 -15.73
N CYS A 209 13.56 -28.50 -16.62
CA CYS A 209 13.17 -28.83 -17.98
C CYS A 209 14.13 -28.17 -18.98
N SER A 210 14.50 -28.91 -20.03
CA SER A 210 15.24 -28.34 -21.16
C SER A 210 14.28 -27.61 -22.10
N TYR A 211 14.77 -26.57 -22.79
CA TYR A 211 13.97 -25.76 -23.71
C TYR A 211 13.25 -26.59 -24.78
N LYS A 212 13.88 -27.67 -25.28
CA LYS A 212 13.30 -28.59 -26.26
C LYS A 212 12.09 -29.37 -25.74
N THR A 213 12.02 -29.63 -24.44
CA THR A 213 10.93 -30.38 -23.78
C THR A 213 9.84 -29.45 -23.26
N ALA A 214 10.19 -28.19 -22.95
CA ALA A 214 9.24 -27.19 -22.49
C ALA A 214 8.20 -26.84 -23.56
N THR A 215 8.58 -26.81 -24.85
CA THR A 215 7.65 -26.48 -25.96
C THR A 215 6.63 -27.58 -26.21
N SER A 216 7.02 -28.86 -26.16
CA SER A 216 6.09 -30.00 -26.31
C SER A 216 5.14 -30.15 -25.12
N ALA A 217 5.52 -29.64 -23.94
CA ALA A 217 4.69 -29.63 -22.74
C ALA A 217 3.65 -28.49 -22.70
N VAL A 218 3.58 -27.63 -23.73
CA VAL A 218 2.52 -26.61 -23.85
C VAL A 218 1.29 -27.17 -24.57
N GLU A 219 1.45 -28.17 -25.45
CA GLU A 219 0.37 -28.69 -26.31
C GLU A 219 -0.66 -29.59 -25.59
N TRP A 220 -0.34 -30.12 -24.40
CA TRP A 220 -1.22 -31.01 -23.62
C TRP A 220 -2.00 -30.31 -22.49
N ALA A 221 -1.80 -29.00 -22.31
CA ALA A 221 -2.36 -28.21 -21.22
C ALA A 221 -3.20 -27.00 -21.70
N GLY A 222 -3.78 -27.12 -22.90
CA GLY A 222 -4.82 -26.24 -23.45
C GLY A 222 -6.19 -26.88 -23.41
#